data_AF-A0A7V9SKD6-F1
#
_entry.id   AF-A0A7V9SKD6-F1
#
_cell.length_a   1.000
_cell.length_b   1.000
_cell.length_c   1.000
_cell.angle_alpha   90.00
_cell.angle_beta   90.00
_cell.angle_gamma   90.00
#
_symmetry.space_group_name_H-M   'P 1'
#
loop_
_entity.id
_entity.type
_entity.pdbx_description
1 polymer ?
#
loop_
_entity_poly.entity_id
_entity_poly.type
_entity_poly.pdbx_seq_one_letter_code
_entity_poly.pdbx_strand_id
1 'polypeptide(L)'
;MSFPRMSGVPDKREGADRRQRARGGRRAGDEPGFAPLVLLVDEDADTAERCEAILAKLRFAVAPAHTLAEATRVMDALRPNLVVGHVSDPEALRRAAPADIPVVILSDALSSPEAMIGEIRRALRKRALE
;
A
#
# COMPACT_ATOMS: atom_id res chain seq x y z
N MET A 1 -28.50 -17.06 54.85
CA MET A 1 -28.91 -17.97 53.75
C MET A 1 -27.70 -18.16 52.84
N SER A 2 -27.01 -19.30 52.94
CA SER A 2 -25.76 -19.61 52.22
C SER A 2 -26.05 -20.76 51.26
N PHE A 3 -25.75 -20.59 49.97
CA PHE A 3 -25.95 -21.61 48.96
C PHE A 3 -24.80 -22.63 49.01
N PRO A 4 -25.07 -23.95 48.97
CA PRO A 4 -24.01 -24.95 48.98
C PRO A 4 -23.27 -24.95 47.64
N ARG A 5 -21.93 -24.91 47.70
CA ARG A 5 -21.07 -25.08 46.52
C ARG A 5 -21.16 -26.52 46.04
N MET A 6 -21.66 -26.74 44.82
CA MET A 6 -21.50 -28.02 44.14
C MET A 6 -20.02 -28.23 43.78
N SER A 7 -19.36 -29.13 44.51
CA SER A 7 -18.10 -29.74 44.10
C SER A 7 -18.40 -30.82 43.05
N GLY A 8 -17.94 -30.66 41.80
CA GLY A 8 -18.04 -31.78 40.86
C GLY A 8 -17.98 -31.50 39.37
N VAL A 9 -17.65 -30.30 38.90
CA VAL A 9 -17.31 -30.14 37.47
C VAL A 9 -15.79 -30.11 37.34
N PRO A 10 -15.14 -31.20 36.89
CA PRO A 10 -13.71 -31.17 36.65
C PRO A 10 -13.40 -30.11 35.59
N ASP A 11 -12.51 -29.18 35.94
CA ASP A 11 -12.05 -28.13 35.04
C ASP A 11 -11.29 -28.79 33.88
N LYS A 12 -11.82 -28.72 32.65
CA LYS A 12 -11.20 -29.33 31.45
C LYS A 12 -9.92 -28.61 30.99
N ARG A 13 -9.29 -27.81 31.85
CA ARG A 13 -8.08 -27.04 31.57
C ARG A 13 -6.79 -27.84 31.75
N GLU A 14 -6.84 -29.01 32.37
CA GLU A 14 -5.67 -29.85 32.66
C GLU A 14 -5.32 -30.86 31.53
N GLY A 15 -5.78 -30.62 30.31
CA GLY A 15 -5.29 -31.37 29.15
C GLY A 15 -3.91 -30.86 28.75
N ALA A 16 -2.90 -31.74 28.71
CA ALA A 16 -1.60 -31.41 28.13
C ALA A 16 -1.80 -30.75 26.77
N ASP A 17 -1.18 -29.58 26.57
CA ASP A 17 -1.28 -28.84 25.31
C ASP A 17 -0.78 -29.73 24.17
N ARG A 18 -1.68 -30.25 23.34
CA ARG A 18 -1.36 -31.14 22.21
C ARG A 18 -0.68 -30.41 21.06
N ARG A 19 -0.35 -29.13 21.25
CA ARG A 19 0.20 -28.27 20.20
C ARG A 19 1.69 -28.47 20.13
N GLN A 20 2.13 -28.85 18.93
CA GLN A 20 3.56 -28.90 18.61
C GLN A 20 4.16 -27.52 18.32
N ARG A 21 3.33 -26.46 18.22
CA ARG A 21 3.76 -25.08 17.92
C ARG A 21 2.90 -24.06 18.65
N ALA A 22 3.51 -22.96 19.09
CA ALA A 22 2.83 -21.81 19.67
C ALA A 22 1.79 -21.22 18.71
N ARG A 23 0.67 -20.70 19.24
CA ARG A 23 -0.27 -19.91 18.44
C ARG A 23 0.25 -18.48 18.32
N GLY A 24 0.31 -17.98 17.08
CA GLY A 24 0.72 -16.61 16.79
C GLY A 24 2.21 -16.49 16.44
N GLY A 25 2.54 -15.36 15.82
CA GLY A 25 3.86 -15.11 15.23
C GLY A 25 3.81 -15.14 13.70
N ARG A 26 4.82 -14.52 13.08
CA ARG A 26 5.03 -14.56 11.63
C ARG A 26 5.43 -15.97 11.19
N ARG A 27 4.89 -16.45 10.07
CA ARG A 27 5.33 -17.71 9.45
C ARG A 27 6.72 -17.51 8.86
N ALA A 28 7.47 -18.60 8.72
CA ALA A 28 8.82 -18.55 8.14
C ALA A 28 8.88 -18.00 6.69
N GLY A 29 7.74 -17.95 5.99
CA GLY A 29 7.62 -17.33 4.67
C GLY A 29 6.84 -16.00 4.67
N ASP A 30 6.51 -15.43 5.84
CA ASP A 30 5.88 -14.11 5.87
C ASP A 30 6.93 -13.06 5.54
N GLU A 31 6.76 -12.40 4.39
CA GLU A 31 7.64 -11.31 4.01
C GLU A 31 7.44 -10.07 4.93
N PRO A 32 8.48 -9.23 5.07
CA PRO A 32 8.32 -7.89 5.63
C PRO A 32 7.14 -7.15 4.99
N GLY A 33 6.42 -6.35 5.77
CA GLY A 33 5.36 -5.52 5.22
C GLY A 33 5.96 -4.54 4.21
N PHE A 34 5.71 -4.75 2.93
CA PHE A 34 6.15 -3.86 1.86
C PHE A 34 5.06 -2.81 1.63
N ALA A 35 5.31 -1.58 2.09
CA ALA A 35 4.48 -0.42 1.83
C ALA A 35 5.22 0.51 0.87
N PRO A 36 5.10 0.31 -0.46
CA PRO A 36 5.82 1.12 -1.42
C PRO A 36 5.32 2.57 -1.37
N LEU A 37 6.27 3.51 -1.48
CA LEU A 37 6.01 4.93 -1.58
C LEU A 37 5.59 5.27 -3.02
N VAL A 38 4.38 5.79 -3.17
CA VAL A 38 3.80 6.22 -4.42
C VAL A 38 3.67 7.73 -4.39
N LEU A 39 4.31 8.41 -5.34
CA LEU A 39 4.07 9.83 -5.59
C LEU A 39 2.84 9.96 -6.48
N LEU A 40 1.80 10.62 -5.99
CA LEU A 40 0.59 10.93 -6.75
C LEU A 40 0.69 12.38 -7.24
N VAL A 41 0.73 12.57 -8.56
CA VAL A 41 0.77 13.89 -9.20
C VAL A 41 -0.57 14.13 -9.86
N ASP A 42 -1.38 15.02 -9.31
CA ASP A 42 -2.71 15.32 -9.83
C ASP A 42 -3.01 16.82 -9.68
N GLU A 43 -3.34 17.46 -10.80
CA GLU A 43 -3.68 18.89 -10.86
C GLU A 43 -5.08 19.17 -10.28
N ASP A 44 -5.95 18.16 -10.24
CA ASP A 44 -7.29 18.24 -9.66
C ASP A 44 -7.29 17.72 -8.22
N ALA A 45 -7.53 18.62 -7.26
CA ALA A 45 -7.52 18.31 -5.83
C ALA A 45 -8.58 17.29 -5.40
N ASP A 46 -9.78 17.31 -6.00
CA ASP A 46 -10.87 16.40 -5.63
C ASP A 46 -10.56 14.97 -6.09
N THR A 47 -9.96 14.85 -7.27
CA THR A 47 -9.51 13.56 -7.83
C THR A 47 -8.29 13.05 -7.06
N ALA A 48 -7.36 13.93 -6.70
CA ALA A 48 -6.18 13.62 -5.90
C ALA A 48 -6.56 13.01 -4.54
N GLU A 49 -7.46 13.65 -3.79
CA GLU A 49 -7.87 13.19 -2.45
C GLU A 49 -8.53 11.81 -2.52
N ARG A 50 -9.36 11.57 -3.53
CA ARG A 50 -10.00 10.27 -3.75
C ARG A 50 -8.97 9.18 -4.04
N CYS A 51 -8.05 9.44 -4.96
CA CYS A 51 -6.98 8.51 -5.32
C CYS A 51 -6.06 8.22 -4.13
N GLU A 52 -5.67 9.24 -3.36
CA GLU A 52 -4.90 9.11 -2.14
C GLU A 52 -5.62 8.21 -1.13
N ALA A 53 -6.90 8.45 -0.85
CA ALA A 53 -7.68 7.66 0.09
C ALA A 53 -7.78 6.19 -0.32
N ILE A 54 -7.90 5.91 -1.63
CA ILE A 54 -7.91 4.54 -2.16
C ILE A 54 -6.55 3.87 -1.94
N LEU A 55 -5.46 4.54 -2.32
CA LEU A 55 -4.10 3.99 -2.20
C LEU A 55 -3.70 3.78 -0.73
N ALA A 56 -4.04 4.72 0.16
CA ALA A 56 -3.79 4.60 1.60
C ALA A 56 -4.55 3.41 2.21
N LYS A 57 -5.81 3.20 1.83
CA LYS A 57 -6.60 2.01 2.25
C LYS A 57 -5.94 0.69 1.82
N LEU A 58 -5.22 0.71 0.71
CA LEU A 58 -4.51 -0.44 0.16
C LEU A 58 -3.08 -0.60 0.69
N ARG A 59 -2.72 0.17 1.74
CA ARG A 59 -1.41 0.12 2.42
C ARG A 59 -0.23 0.62 1.57
N PHE A 60 -0.48 1.45 0.57
CA PHE A 60 0.57 2.25 -0.05
C PHE A 60 0.91 3.43 0.87
N ALA A 61 2.19 3.81 0.91
CA ALA A 61 2.58 5.12 1.41
C ALA A 61 2.39 6.11 0.27
N VAL A 62 1.62 7.17 0.46
CA VAL A 62 1.28 8.12 -0.61
C VAL A 62 1.86 9.49 -0.28
N ALA A 63 2.48 10.12 -1.27
CA ALA A 63 2.87 11.52 -1.22
C ALA A 63 2.10 12.25 -2.33
N PRO A 64 1.14 13.14 -2.02
CA PRO A 64 0.45 13.94 -3.03
C PRO A 64 1.34 15.10 -3.49
N ALA A 65 1.21 15.46 -4.77
CA ALA A 65 1.78 16.66 -5.37
C ALA A 65 0.78 17.22 -6.39
N HIS A 66 0.55 18.53 -6.34
CA HIS A 66 -0.46 19.18 -7.18
C HIS A 66 0.13 19.87 -8.41
N THR A 67 1.46 19.94 -8.48
CA THR A 67 2.18 20.56 -9.59
C THR A 67 3.41 19.73 -9.97
N LEU A 68 3.85 19.86 -11.22
CA LEU A 68 5.08 19.22 -11.68
C LEU A 68 6.31 19.68 -10.90
N ALA A 69 6.35 20.96 -10.50
CA ALA A 69 7.46 21.52 -9.73
C ALA A 69 7.53 20.90 -8.32
N GLU A 70 6.37 20.73 -7.67
CA GLU A 70 6.27 20.03 -6.39
C GLU A 70 6.65 18.55 -6.53
N ALA A 71 6.12 17.88 -7.56
CA ALA A 71 6.44 16.48 -7.84
C ALA A 71 7.96 16.27 -7.99
N THR A 72 8.64 17.17 -8.71
CA THR A 72 10.10 17.11 -8.90
C THR A 72 10.84 17.21 -7.57
N ARG A 73 10.45 18.16 -6.70
CA ARG A 73 11.05 18.30 -5.36
C ARG A 73 10.84 17.05 -4.50
N VAL A 74 9.65 16.45 -4.57
CA VAL A 74 9.34 15.23 -3.81
C VAL A 74 10.10 14.03 -4.36
N MET A 75 10.25 13.92 -5.68
CA MET A 75 11.08 12.87 -6.31
C MET A 75 12.53 12.93 -5.84
N ASP A 76 13.11 14.14 -5.80
CA ASP A 76 14.48 14.35 -5.33
C ASP A 76 14.65 14.05 -3.84
N ALA A 77 13.67 14.44 -3.02
CA ALA A 77 13.75 14.30 -1.57
C ALA A 77 13.48 12.87 -1.07
N LEU A 78 12.46 12.21 -1.63
CA LEU A 78 11.94 10.95 -1.08
C LEU A 78 12.24 9.72 -1.93
N ARG A 79 12.66 9.91 -3.20
CA ARG A 79 12.94 8.82 -4.15
C ARG A 79 11.84 7.74 -4.15
N PRO A 80 10.61 8.10 -4.60
CA PRO A 80 9.46 7.21 -4.53
C PRO A 80 9.69 5.91 -5.31
N ASN A 81 8.93 4.87 -4.95
CA ASN A 81 9.00 3.59 -5.64
C ASN A 81 8.34 3.63 -7.03
N LEU A 82 7.36 4.52 -7.19
CA LEU A 82 6.53 4.70 -8.38
C LEU A 82 5.97 6.13 -8.39
N VAL A 83 5.83 6.70 -9.58
CA VAL A 83 5.06 7.93 -9.81
C VAL A 83 3.75 7.57 -10.51
N VAL A 84 2.64 8.09 -10.02
CA VAL A 84 1.32 7.99 -10.63
C VAL A 84 0.88 9.41 -10.97
N GLY A 85 0.59 9.68 -12.25
CA GLY A 85 0.28 11.03 -12.72
C GLY A 85 -1.05 11.11 -13.44
N HIS A 86 -1.94 11.99 -13.00
CA HIS A 86 -3.09 12.49 -13.74
C HIS A 86 -2.81 13.96 -14.06
N VAL A 87 -2.17 14.21 -15.20
CA VAL A 87 -1.67 15.53 -15.57
C VAL A 87 -1.98 15.85 -17.02
N SER A 88 -2.15 17.14 -17.31
CA SER A 88 -2.41 17.64 -18.67
C SER A 88 -1.26 17.34 -19.64
N ASP A 89 -0.01 17.31 -19.16
CA ASP A 89 1.18 16.95 -19.95
C ASP A 89 1.91 15.72 -19.36
N PRO A 90 1.54 14.50 -19.78
CA PRO A 90 2.18 13.26 -19.37
C PRO A 90 3.66 13.16 -19.73
N GLU A 91 4.07 13.78 -20.83
CA GLU A 91 5.44 13.71 -21.33
C GLU A 91 6.38 14.61 -20.50
N ALA A 92 5.89 15.75 -20.01
CA ALA A 92 6.62 16.56 -19.05
C ALA A 92 6.89 15.80 -17.76
N LEU A 93 5.91 15.05 -17.24
CA LEU A 93 6.10 14.23 -16.05
C LEU A 93 7.12 13.12 -16.28
N ARG A 94 7.07 12.43 -17.43
CA ARG A 94 8.05 11.40 -17.80
C ARG A 94 9.47 11.95 -17.91
N ARG A 95 9.65 13.17 -18.44
CA ARG A 95 10.96 13.83 -18.54
C ARG A 95 11.50 14.29 -17.18
N ALA A 96 10.63 14.69 -16.27
CA ALA A 96 11.00 15.12 -14.93
C ALA A 96 11.34 13.94 -14.01
N ALA A 97 10.74 12.77 -14.25
CA ALA A 97 10.99 11.58 -13.47
C ALA A 97 12.40 11.01 -13.73
N PRO A 98 13.14 10.62 -12.67
CA PRO A 98 14.37 9.86 -12.81
C PRO A 98 14.15 8.54 -13.58
N ALA A 99 15.13 8.13 -14.40
CA ALA A 99 15.01 6.97 -15.28
C ALA A 99 14.81 5.62 -14.53
N ASP A 100 15.17 5.55 -13.25
CA ASP A 100 15.01 4.38 -12.38
C ASP A 100 13.64 4.30 -11.70
N ILE A 101 12.81 5.34 -11.83
CA ILE A 101 11.49 5.41 -11.20
C ILE A 101 10.40 5.19 -12.26
N PRO A 102 9.59 4.12 -12.15
CA PRO A 102 8.50 3.88 -13.07
C PRO A 102 7.44 4.99 -12.95
N VAL A 103 6.90 5.41 -14.10
CA VAL A 103 5.83 6.41 -14.20
C VAL A 103 4.60 5.75 -14.81
N VAL A 104 3.47 5.83 -14.12
CA VAL A 104 2.15 5.39 -14.57
C VAL A 104 1.30 6.62 -14.80
N ILE A 105 0.81 6.79 -16.02
CA ILE A 105 -0.06 7.90 -16.37
C ILE A 105 -1.50 7.40 -16.28
N LEU A 106 -2.29 8.03 -15.43
CA LEU A 106 -3.72 7.82 -15.34
C LEU A 106 -4.39 8.53 -16.52
N SER A 107 -5.17 7.78 -17.28
CA SER A 107 -6.07 8.29 -18.30
C SER A 107 -7.50 7.96 -17.88
N ASP A 108 -8.51 8.54 -18.51
CA ASP A 108 -9.92 8.19 -18.25
C ASP A 108 -10.21 6.68 -18.39
N ALA A 109 -9.41 5.96 -19.18
CA ALA A 109 -9.50 4.50 -19.32
C ALA A 109 -9.03 3.71 -18.07
N LEU A 110 -8.28 4.35 -17.17
CA LEU A 110 -7.86 3.83 -15.85
C LEU A 110 -8.74 4.35 -14.71
N SER A 111 -9.91 4.92 -15.02
CA SER A 111 -10.88 5.44 -14.04
C SER A 111 -11.40 4.39 -13.06
N SER A 112 -11.32 3.10 -13.39
CA SER A 112 -11.63 2.05 -12.42
C SER A 112 -10.47 1.87 -11.43
N PRO A 113 -10.73 1.95 -10.11
CA PRO A 113 -9.70 1.78 -9.09
C PRO A 113 -8.92 0.46 -9.26
N GLU A 114 -9.60 -0.61 -9.66
CA GLU A 114 -9.01 -1.93 -9.87
C GLU A 114 -7.98 -1.95 -10.99
N ALA A 115 -8.25 -1.30 -12.12
CA ALA A 115 -7.32 -1.21 -13.24
C ALA A 115 -6.08 -0.38 -12.86
N MET A 116 -6.26 0.75 -12.18
CA MET A 116 -5.17 1.56 -11.65
C MET A 116 -4.26 0.74 -10.72
N ILE A 117 -4.86 0.02 -9.75
CA ILE A 117 -4.10 -0.82 -8.81
C ILE A 117 -3.35 -1.94 -9.55
N GLY A 118 -3.97 -2.54 -10.57
CA GLY A 118 -3.37 -3.57 -11.41
C GLY A 118 -2.09 -3.07 -12.08
N GLU A 119 -2.14 -1.90 -12.70
CA GLU A 119 -0.98 -1.29 -13.36
C GLU A 119 0.11 -0.87 -12.37
N ILE A 120 -0.27 -0.27 -11.22
CA ILE A 120 0.67 0.05 -10.13
C ILE A 120 1.43 -1.21 -9.67
N ARG A 121 0.71 -2.31 -9.41
CA ARG A 121 1.33 -3.57 -8.97
C ARG A 121 2.21 -4.17 -10.05
N ARG A 122 1.80 -4.09 -11.31
CA ARG A 122 2.59 -4.58 -12.46
C ARG A 122 3.90 -3.80 -12.59
N ALA A 123 3.85 -2.48 -12.50
CA ALA A 123 5.02 -1.61 -12.57
C ALA A 123 6.02 -1.92 -11.43
N LEU A 124 5.52 -2.06 -10.19
CA LEU A 124 6.34 -2.40 -9.03
C LEU A 124 6.99 -3.78 -9.15
N ARG A 125 6.26 -4.79 -9.65
CA ARG A 125 6.82 -6.14 -9.87
C ARG A 125 7.89 -6.17 -10.94
N LYS A 126 7.71 -5.42 -12.04
CA LYS A 126 8.71 -5.36 -13.12
C LYS A 126 10.03 -4.84 -12.58
N ARG A 127 9.99 -3.78 -11.77
CA ARG A 127 11.17 -3.21 -11.12
C ARG A 127 11.85 -4.15 -10.13
N ALA A 128 11.08 -4.96 -9.39
CA ALA A 128 11.67 -5.93 -8.45
C ALA A 128 12.43 -7.09 -9.12
N LEU A 129 12.27 -7.26 -10.44
CA LEU A 129 12.93 -8.30 -11.23
C LEU A 129 14.17 -7.79 -11.99
N GLU A 130 14.40 -6.47 -12.00
CA GLU A 130 15.56 -5.79 -12.61
C GLU A 130 16.63 -5.48 -11.53
#